data_AF-Q1LTV0-F1
#
_entry.id   AF-Q1LTV0-F1
#
_cell.length_a   1.000
_cell.length_b   1.000
_cell.length_c   1.000
_cell.angle_alpha   90.00
_cell.angle_beta   90.00
_cell.angle_gamma   90.00
#
_symmetry.space_group_name_H-M   'P 1'
#
loop_
_entity.id
_entity.type
_entity.pdbx_description
1 polymer ?
#
loop_
_entity_poly.entity_id
_entity_poly.type
_entity_poly.pdbx_seq_one_letter_code
_entity_poly.pdbx_strand_id
1 'polypeptide(L)'
;MNINATILGQAIAFTLFVLCCMKYVWPPLISIIEKRQQEIADNIKFIETTKKDLEKAKEEATKHLINIKLKAQDIIEQANKNKLQLIIEAKNEADITRKKILAQAQKQIETERKIAYEELRLQVIQLVILSTEKILENSIDKNLNSKIIDKILAKI
;
A
#
# COMPACT_ATOMS: atom_id res chain seq x y z
N MET A 1 -22.31 -36.30 106.55
CA MET A 1 -21.16 -36.23 105.62
C MET A 1 -21.58 -36.29 104.14
N ASN A 2 -22.75 -35.78 103.75
CA ASN A 2 -23.24 -35.86 102.36
C ASN A 2 -22.99 -34.58 101.54
N ILE A 3 -22.67 -33.45 102.19
CA ILE A 3 -22.46 -32.15 101.53
C ILE A 3 -21.22 -32.19 100.60
N ASN A 4 -20.11 -32.80 101.04
CA ASN A 4 -18.90 -32.89 100.22
C ASN A 4 -19.11 -33.75 98.97
N ALA A 5 -19.91 -34.82 99.05
CA ALA A 5 -20.26 -35.63 97.90
C ALA A 5 -21.15 -34.86 96.91
N THR A 6 -22.10 -34.04 97.40
CA THR A 6 -22.91 -33.17 96.54
C THR A 6 -22.08 -32.09 95.86
N ILE A 7 -21.15 -31.43 96.58
CA ILE A 7 -20.26 -30.42 96.01
C ILE A 7 -19.29 -31.05 95.00
N LEU A 8 -18.69 -32.21 95.32
CA LEU A 8 -17.80 -32.91 94.41
C LEU A 8 -18.54 -33.40 93.15
N GLY A 9 -19.77 -33.92 93.32
CA GLY A 9 -20.64 -34.30 92.20
C GLY A 9 -21.02 -33.10 91.32
N GLN A 10 -21.37 -31.95 91.93
CA GLN A 10 -21.63 -30.70 91.21
C GLN A 10 -20.38 -30.20 90.47
N ALA A 11 -19.21 -30.25 91.08
CA ALA A 11 -17.95 -29.85 90.47
C ALA A 11 -17.55 -30.76 89.29
N ILE A 12 -17.75 -32.07 89.41
CA ILE A 12 -17.52 -33.03 88.32
C ILE A 12 -18.51 -32.78 87.18
N ALA A 13 -19.80 -32.62 87.48
CA ALA A 13 -20.81 -32.32 86.46
C ALA A 13 -20.50 -31.00 85.73
N PHE A 14 -20.11 -29.96 86.47
CA PHE A 14 -19.68 -28.68 85.90
C PHE A 14 -18.43 -28.84 85.03
N THR A 15 -17.43 -29.60 85.47
CA THR A 15 -16.22 -29.87 84.70
C THR A 15 -16.52 -30.64 83.41
N LEU A 16 -17.35 -31.69 83.48
CA LEU A 16 -17.81 -32.44 82.31
C LEU A 16 -18.59 -31.56 81.32
N PHE A 17 -19.45 -30.67 81.83
CA PHE A 17 -20.19 -29.72 81.01
C PHE A 17 -19.25 -28.74 80.29
N VAL A 18 -18.28 -28.15 81.00
CA VAL A 18 -17.28 -27.27 80.40
C VAL A 18 -16.44 -28.01 79.36
N LEU A 19 -15.97 -29.23 79.64
CA LEU A 19 -15.22 -30.04 78.68
C LEU A 19 -16.07 -30.40 77.45
N CYS A 20 -17.35 -30.72 77.65
CA CYS A 20 -18.28 -31.01 76.57
C CYS A 20 -18.54 -29.77 75.69
N CYS A 21 -18.81 -28.60 76.30
CA CYS A 21 -18.99 -27.35 75.57
C CYS A 21 -17.72 -26.94 74.81
N MET A 22 -16.54 -27.05 75.45
CA MET A 22 -15.27 -26.72 74.79
C MET A 22 -14.94 -27.68 73.64
N LYS A 23 -15.29 -28.97 73.74
CA LYS A 23 -14.95 -29.96 72.71
C LYS A 23 -16.01 -30.10 71.61
N TYR A 24 -17.29 -29.90 71.90
CA TYR A 24 -18.38 -30.15 70.95
C TYR A 24 -19.11 -28.90 70.47
N VAL A 25 -19.22 -27.85 71.29
CA VAL A 25 -20.00 -26.64 70.92
C VAL A 25 -19.10 -25.57 70.34
N TRP A 26 -17.93 -25.34 70.94
CA TRP A 26 -16.99 -24.31 70.50
C TRP A 26 -16.42 -24.56 69.09
N PRO A 27 -15.97 -25.78 68.71
CA PRO A 27 -15.38 -26.00 67.38
C PRO A 27 -16.37 -25.80 66.22
N PRO A 28 -17.62 -26.31 66.27
CA PRO A 28 -18.63 -26.00 65.25
C PRO A 28 -19.00 -24.52 65.22
N LEU A 29 -19.08 -23.85 66.37
CA LEU A 29 -19.42 -22.43 66.42
C LEU A 29 -18.36 -21.55 65.75
N ILE A 30 -17.08 -21.78 66.07
CA ILE A 30 -15.96 -21.04 65.47
C ILE A 30 -15.86 -21.35 63.98
N SER A 31 -15.98 -22.62 63.57
CA SER A 31 -15.91 -22.97 62.14
C SER A 31 -17.02 -22.32 61.29
N ILE A 32 -18.23 -22.13 61.83
CA ILE A 32 -19.31 -21.41 61.12
C ILE A 32 -18.98 -19.91 60.97
N ILE A 33 -18.43 -19.29 62.01
CA ILE A 33 -18.04 -17.88 61.99
C ILE A 33 -16.87 -17.67 61.02
N GLU A 34 -15.82 -18.50 61.13
CA GLU A 34 -14.66 -18.47 60.23
C GLU A 34 -15.07 -18.70 58.78
N LYS A 35 -15.96 -19.66 58.51
CA LYS A 35 -16.46 -19.92 57.16
C LYS A 35 -17.14 -18.69 56.57
N ARG A 36 -17.99 -17.99 57.34
CA ARG A 36 -18.62 -16.74 56.87
C ARG A 36 -17.63 -15.60 56.72
N GLN A 37 -16.68 -15.45 57.64
CA GLN A 37 -15.64 -14.44 57.52
C GLN A 37 -14.78 -14.68 56.28
N GLN A 38 -14.44 -15.94 56.00
CA GLN A 38 -13.69 -16.35 54.83
C GLN A 38 -14.50 -16.11 53.55
N GLU A 39 -15.77 -16.49 53.49
CA GLU A 39 -16.65 -16.22 52.34
C GLU A 39 -16.76 -14.71 52.05
N ILE A 40 -16.90 -13.86 53.08
CA ILE A 40 -16.94 -12.40 52.90
C ILE A 40 -15.59 -11.86 52.43
N ALA A 41 -14.49 -12.30 53.05
CA ALA A 41 -13.14 -11.88 52.68
C ALA A 41 -12.78 -12.30 51.24
N ASP A 42 -13.12 -13.52 50.86
CA ASP A 42 -12.88 -14.06 49.52
C ASP A 42 -13.75 -13.36 48.49
N ASN A 43 -15.02 -13.07 48.80
CA ASN A 43 -15.89 -12.28 47.93
C ASN A 43 -15.37 -10.85 47.73
N ILE A 44 -14.91 -10.17 48.79
CA ILE A 44 -14.34 -8.82 48.67
C ILE A 44 -13.06 -8.84 47.83
N LYS A 45 -12.15 -9.78 48.10
CA LYS A 45 -10.92 -9.96 47.32
C LYS A 45 -11.24 -10.26 45.86
N PHE A 46 -12.17 -11.17 45.59
CA PHE A 46 -12.61 -11.52 44.24
C PHE A 46 -13.18 -10.29 43.52
N ILE A 47 -14.06 -9.52 44.16
CA ILE A 47 -14.61 -8.28 43.58
C ILE A 47 -13.49 -7.27 43.28
N GLU A 48 -12.52 -7.10 44.18
CA GLU A 48 -11.41 -6.16 43.98
C GLU A 48 -10.48 -6.62 42.84
N THR A 49 -10.12 -7.90 42.80
CA THR A 49 -9.31 -8.46 41.71
C THR A 49 -10.04 -8.39 40.38
N THR A 50 -11.33 -8.75 40.34
CA THR A 50 -12.13 -8.68 39.12
C THR A 50 -12.29 -7.24 38.63
N LYS A 51 -12.48 -6.26 39.52
CA LYS A 51 -12.51 -4.84 39.13
C LYS A 51 -11.18 -4.41 38.53
N LYS A 52 -10.06 -4.74 39.19
CA LYS A 52 -8.71 -4.40 38.72
C LYS A 52 -8.38 -5.07 37.39
N ASP A 53 -8.75 -6.33 37.21
CA ASP A 53 -8.54 -7.07 35.97
C ASP A 53 -9.42 -6.53 34.84
N LEU A 54 -10.65 -6.12 35.14
CA LEU A 54 -11.53 -5.46 34.19
C LEU A 54 -10.99 -4.08 33.78
N GLU A 55 -10.46 -3.29 34.71
CA GLU A 55 -9.81 -2.01 34.40
C GLU A 55 -8.57 -2.21 33.53
N LYS A 56 -7.70 -3.16 33.88
CA LYS A 56 -6.53 -3.51 33.06
C LYS A 56 -6.92 -4.00 31.68
N ALA A 57 -7.89 -4.91 31.57
CA ALA A 57 -8.37 -5.43 30.29
C ALA A 57 -8.97 -4.30 29.43
N LYS A 58 -9.70 -3.35 30.03
CA LYS A 58 -10.17 -2.16 29.33
C LYS A 58 -9.00 -1.28 28.87
N GLU A 59 -8.02 -1.04 29.71
CA GLU A 59 -6.84 -0.23 29.36
C GLU A 59 -6.05 -0.89 28.23
N GLU A 60 -5.79 -2.19 28.29
CA GLU A 60 -5.14 -2.98 27.24
C GLU A 60 -5.95 -2.96 25.94
N ALA A 61 -7.27 -3.17 26.01
CA ALA A 61 -8.14 -3.09 24.83
C ALA A 61 -8.09 -1.70 24.18
N THR A 62 -8.14 -0.63 24.98
CA THR A 62 -8.03 0.74 24.45
C THR A 62 -6.65 1.02 23.84
N LYS A 63 -5.57 0.57 24.48
CA LYS A 63 -4.19 0.65 23.94
C LYS A 63 -4.07 -0.12 22.62
N HIS A 64 -4.65 -1.32 22.53
CA HIS A 64 -4.68 -2.10 21.30
C HIS A 64 -5.47 -1.39 20.20
N LEU A 65 -6.64 -0.83 20.51
CA LEU A 65 -7.41 -0.05 19.53
C LEU A 65 -6.65 1.18 19.03
N ILE A 66 -5.97 1.91 19.92
CA ILE A 66 -5.13 3.06 19.55
C ILE A 66 -3.97 2.60 18.67
N ASN A 67 -3.27 1.53 19.05
CA ASN A 67 -2.16 0.97 18.28
C ASN A 67 -2.61 0.52 16.88
N ILE A 68 -3.75 -0.17 16.78
CA ILE A 68 -4.34 -0.57 15.49
C ILE A 68 -4.69 0.66 14.65
N LYS A 69 -5.29 1.71 15.23
CA LYS A 69 -5.58 2.95 14.52
C LYS A 69 -4.32 3.64 14.02
N LEU A 70 -3.26 3.71 14.84
CA LEU A 70 -1.97 4.29 14.45
C LEU A 70 -1.32 3.49 13.33
N LYS A 71 -1.31 2.15 13.42
CA LYS A 71 -0.81 1.27 12.35
C LYS A 71 -1.61 1.42 11.07
N ALA A 72 -2.94 1.51 11.15
CA ALA A 72 -3.79 1.72 9.98
C ALA A 72 -3.49 3.08 9.32
N GLN A 73 -3.30 4.15 10.11
CA GLN A 73 -2.92 5.46 9.60
C GLN A 73 -1.53 5.43 8.94
N ASP A 74 -0.55 4.80 9.58
CA ASP A 74 0.80 4.63 9.01
C ASP A 74 0.79 3.84 7.70
N ILE A 75 0.02 2.75 7.62
CA ILE A 75 -0.17 1.98 6.37
C ILE A 75 -0.79 2.85 5.27
N ILE A 76 -1.80 3.65 5.59
CA ILE A 76 -2.44 4.57 4.63
C ILE A 76 -1.45 5.66 4.17
N GLU A 77 -0.67 6.21 5.09
CA GLU A 77 0.33 7.22 4.77
C GLU A 77 1.44 6.65 3.86
N GLN A 78 1.95 5.46 4.19
CA GLN A 78 2.92 4.74 3.36
C GLN A 78 2.35 4.40 1.98
N ALA A 79 1.11 3.93 1.91
CA ALA A 79 0.44 3.66 0.63
C ALA A 79 0.30 4.95 -0.21
N ASN A 80 -0.02 6.08 0.39
CA ASN A 80 -0.10 7.37 -0.29
C ASN A 80 1.27 7.85 -0.77
N LYS A 81 2.32 7.71 0.05
CA LYS A 81 3.71 8.04 -0.36
C LYS A 81 4.16 7.17 -1.52
N ASN A 82 3.94 5.86 -1.45
CA ASN A 82 4.27 4.92 -2.52
C ASN A 82 3.50 5.25 -3.80
N LYS A 83 2.21 5.56 -3.70
CA LYS A 83 1.39 5.99 -4.85
C LYS A 83 1.95 7.26 -5.50
N LEU A 84 2.30 8.27 -4.70
CA LEU A 84 2.88 9.52 -5.22
C LEU A 84 4.24 9.27 -5.88
N GLN A 85 5.09 8.44 -5.27
CA GLN A 85 6.37 8.06 -5.84
C GLN A 85 6.20 7.33 -7.17
N LEU A 86 5.31 6.33 -7.24
CA LEU A 86 5.01 5.62 -8.49
C LEU A 86 4.48 6.55 -9.58
N ILE A 87 3.65 7.54 -9.24
CA ILE A 87 3.17 8.54 -10.20
C ILE A 87 4.32 9.42 -10.70
N ILE A 88 5.25 9.83 -9.84
CA ILE A 88 6.41 10.64 -10.21
C ILE A 88 7.35 9.83 -11.11
N GLU A 89 7.65 8.59 -10.74
CA GLU A 89 8.49 7.67 -11.52
C GLU A 89 7.88 7.41 -12.90
N ALA A 90 6.57 7.09 -12.97
CA ALA A 90 5.86 6.89 -14.22
C ALA A 90 5.85 8.15 -15.10
N LYS A 91 5.69 9.34 -14.51
CA LYS A 91 5.78 10.62 -15.24
C LYS A 91 7.17 10.86 -15.79
N ASN A 92 8.21 10.62 -14.99
CA ASN A 92 9.60 10.78 -15.41
C ASN A 92 9.95 9.81 -16.54
N GLU A 93 9.54 8.55 -16.43
CA GLU A 93 9.74 7.53 -17.48
C GLU A 93 8.97 7.89 -18.75
N ALA A 94 7.74 8.38 -18.63
CA ALA A 94 6.95 8.88 -19.76
C ALA A 94 7.64 10.06 -20.44
N ASP A 95 8.21 11.01 -19.69
CA ASP A 95 8.93 12.15 -20.26
C ASP A 95 10.25 11.75 -20.95
N ILE A 96 10.98 10.80 -20.39
CA ILE A 96 12.19 10.23 -21.02
C ILE A 96 11.81 9.53 -22.32
N THR A 97 10.78 8.69 -22.29
CA THR A 97 10.29 7.95 -23.45
C THR A 97 9.77 8.91 -24.52
N ARG A 98 9.01 9.94 -24.13
CA ARG A 98 8.54 10.99 -25.03
C ARG A 98 9.69 11.73 -25.70
N LYS A 99 10.72 12.14 -24.96
CA LYS A 99 11.93 12.78 -25.51
C LYS A 99 12.65 11.86 -26.51
N LYS A 100 12.76 10.56 -26.19
CA LYS A 100 13.36 9.56 -27.07
C LYS A 100 12.56 9.39 -28.37
N ILE A 101 11.24 9.29 -28.28
CA ILE A 101 10.34 9.20 -29.45
C ILE A 101 10.46 10.46 -30.31
N LEU A 102 10.46 11.66 -29.71
CA LEU A 102 10.61 12.92 -30.44
C LEU A 102 11.97 13.02 -31.15
N ALA A 103 13.06 12.65 -30.49
CA ALA A 103 14.39 12.63 -31.10
C ALA A 103 14.48 11.62 -32.26
N GLN A 104 13.87 10.44 -32.09
CA GLN A 104 13.79 9.44 -33.16
C GLN A 104 12.95 9.93 -34.34
N ALA A 105 11.81 10.57 -34.08
CA ALA A 105 10.95 11.14 -35.11
C ALA A 105 11.66 12.26 -35.88
N GLN A 106 12.39 13.15 -35.20
CA GLN A 106 13.21 14.18 -35.84
C GLN A 106 14.27 13.58 -36.76
N LYS A 107 14.97 12.53 -36.30
CA LYS A 107 15.96 11.82 -37.12
C LYS A 107 15.34 11.13 -38.34
N GLN A 108 14.13 10.57 -38.18
CA GLN A 108 13.38 9.97 -39.29
C GLN A 108 12.98 11.03 -40.31
N ILE A 109 12.43 12.17 -39.86
CA ILE A 109 12.10 13.31 -40.72
C ILE A 109 13.33 13.84 -41.46
N GLU A 110 14.48 13.97 -40.80
CA GLU A 110 15.72 14.41 -41.46
C GLU A 110 16.19 13.42 -42.55
N THR A 111 16.05 12.12 -42.28
CA THR A 111 16.41 11.07 -43.24
C THR A 111 15.45 11.09 -44.43
N GLU A 112 14.15 11.18 -44.16
CA GLU A 112 13.11 11.22 -45.19
C GLU A 112 13.20 12.49 -46.03
N ARG A 113 13.54 13.64 -45.43
CA ARG A 113 13.85 14.88 -46.17
C ARG A 113 15.04 14.69 -47.11
N LYS A 114 16.12 14.03 -46.67
CA LYS A 114 17.29 13.77 -47.53
C LYS A 114 16.91 12.89 -48.72
N ILE A 115 16.17 11.82 -48.48
CA ILE A 115 15.66 10.93 -49.53
C ILE A 115 14.78 11.71 -50.51
N ALA A 116 13.84 12.53 -50.01
CA ALA A 116 12.99 13.36 -50.85
C ALA A 116 13.78 14.39 -51.68
N TYR A 117 14.85 14.97 -51.12
CA TYR A 117 15.74 15.87 -51.87
C TYR A 117 16.53 15.14 -52.95
N GLU A 118 17.03 13.93 -52.68
CA GLU A 118 17.73 13.10 -53.67
C GLU A 118 16.79 12.68 -54.80
N GLU A 119 15.57 12.27 -54.47
CA GLU A 119 14.54 11.90 -55.44
C GLU A 119 14.12 13.10 -56.29
N LEU A 120 13.91 14.27 -55.68
CA LEU A 120 13.64 15.52 -56.39
C LEU A 120 14.80 15.90 -57.33
N ARG A 121 16.05 15.74 -56.89
CA ARG A 121 17.22 16.01 -57.72
C ARG A 121 17.27 15.09 -58.94
N LEU A 122 16.96 13.81 -58.80
CA LEU A 122 16.87 12.87 -59.91
C LEU A 122 15.75 13.25 -60.90
N GLN A 123 14.57 13.62 -60.39
CA GLN A 123 13.47 14.08 -61.22
C GLN A 123 13.81 15.36 -62.01
N VAL A 124 14.50 16.32 -61.37
CA VAL A 124 14.97 17.54 -62.04
C VAL A 124 16.01 17.22 -63.13
N ILE A 125 16.96 16.32 -62.87
CA ILE A 125 17.93 15.89 -63.89
C ILE A 125 17.22 15.24 -65.09
N GLN A 126 16.26 14.35 -64.84
CA GLN A 126 15.47 13.72 -65.90
C GLN A 126 14.70 14.77 -66.72
N LEU A 127 14.07 15.76 -66.06
CA LEU A 127 13.35 16.84 -66.75
C LEU A 127 14.27 17.72 -67.59
N VAL A 128 15.49 18.01 -67.11
CA VAL A 128 16.49 18.78 -67.86
C VAL A 128 17.00 18.01 -69.08
N ILE A 129 17.21 16.69 -68.96
CA ILE A 129 17.59 15.83 -70.09
C ILE A 129 16.47 15.83 -71.13
N LEU A 130 15.21 15.57 -70.73
CA LEU A 130 14.06 15.59 -71.64
C LEU A 130 13.87 16.96 -72.30
N SER A 131 14.07 18.05 -71.56
CA SER A 131 14.00 19.42 -72.10
C SER A 131 15.12 19.67 -73.11
N THR A 132 16.33 19.20 -72.82
CA THR A 132 17.48 19.33 -73.73
C THR A 132 17.28 18.50 -75.00
N GLU A 133 16.82 17.26 -74.87
CA GLU A 133 16.45 16.39 -76.00
C GLU A 133 15.40 17.07 -76.89
N LYS A 134 14.36 17.67 -76.29
CA LYS A 134 13.31 18.36 -77.03
C LYS A 134 13.80 19.63 -77.74
N ILE A 135 14.69 20.39 -77.12
CA ILE A 135 15.33 21.56 -77.73
C ILE A 135 16.25 21.13 -78.88
N LEU A 136 17.01 20.05 -78.71
CA LEU A 136 17.90 19.51 -79.75
C LEU A 136 17.09 19.01 -80.94
N GLU A 137 16.01 18.25 -80.72
CA GLU A 137 15.07 17.80 -81.76
C GLU A 137 14.53 18.99 -82.57
N ASN A 138 13.99 20.02 -81.89
CA ASN A 138 13.48 21.22 -82.54
C ASN A 138 14.56 22.03 -83.29
N SER A 139 15.80 22.04 -82.79
CA SER A 139 16.92 22.77 -83.42
C SER A 139 17.46 22.02 -84.64
N ILE A 140 17.49 20.68 -84.58
CA ILE A 140 17.82 19.83 -85.71
C ILE A 140 16.73 19.97 -86.78
N ASP A 141 15.44 19.98 -86.42
CA ASP A 141 14.34 20.21 -87.36
C ASP A 141 14.40 21.60 -88.01
N LYS A 142 14.75 22.66 -87.27
CA LYS A 142 14.98 23.98 -87.88
C LYS A 142 16.15 23.98 -88.86
N ASN A 143 17.26 23.31 -88.53
CA ASN A 143 18.40 23.18 -89.42
C ASN A 143 18.10 22.29 -90.64
N LEU A 144 17.28 21.24 -90.46
CA LEU A 144 16.79 20.40 -91.55
C LEU A 144 15.83 21.18 -92.45
N ASN A 145 14.92 21.97 -91.88
CA ASN A 145 14.01 22.84 -92.63
C ASN A 145 14.78 23.92 -93.41
N SER A 146 15.78 24.57 -92.82
CA SER A 146 16.65 25.50 -93.56
C SER A 146 17.35 24.78 -94.72
N LYS A 147 17.93 23.60 -94.49
CA LYS A 147 18.59 22.83 -95.56
C LYS A 147 17.62 22.39 -96.66
N ILE A 148 16.36 22.09 -96.32
CA ILE A 148 15.33 21.74 -97.31
C ILE A 148 14.95 22.99 -98.12
N ILE A 149 14.75 24.14 -97.47
CA ILE A 149 14.48 25.41 -98.15
C ILE A 149 15.65 25.80 -99.06
N ASP A 150 16.90 25.71 -98.58
CA ASP A 150 18.09 26.01 -99.38
C ASP A 150 18.25 25.04 -100.56
N LYS A 151 17.92 23.75 -100.39
CA LYS A 151 17.92 22.79 -101.51
C LYS A 151 16.81 23.03 -102.53
N ILE A 152 15.66 23.55 -102.10
CA ILE A 152 14.57 23.92 -103.01
C ILE A 152 14.94 25.20 -103.75
N LEU A 153 15.50 26.20 -103.07
CA LEU A 153 15.96 27.45 -103.66
C LEU A 153 17.14 27.26 -104.63
N ALA A 154 18.07 26.33 -104.34
CA ALA A 154 19.17 26.01 -105.25
C ALA A 154 18.76 25.18 -106.48
N LYS A 155 17.50 24.71 -106.54
CA LYS A 155 16.94 23.94 -107.67
C LYS A 155 16.06 24.78 -108.60
N ILE A 156 15.82 26.04 -108.27
CA ILE A 156 15.17 27.04 -109.13
C ILE A 156 16.28 27.88 -109.76
#